data_AF-A0A7S0BV37-F1
#
_entry.id   AF-A0A7S0BV37-F1
#
_cell.length_a   1.000
_cell.length_b   1.000
_cell.length_c   1.000
_cell.angle_alpha   90.00
_cell.angle_beta   90.00
_cell.angle_gamma   90.00
#
_symmetry.space_group_name_H-M   'P 1'
#
loop_
_entity.id
_entity.type
_entity.pdbx_description
1 polymer ?
#
loop_
_entity_poly.entity_id
_entity_poly.type
_entity_poly.pdbx_seq_one_letter_code
_entity_poly.pdbx_strand_id
1 'polypeptide(L)'
;WTKASIMDHARNFLSGKKKIKLQYDIKIWVAKFLHKVSLDMDLSDRELEDFIGMQTKALVIIGAPEKTISRVFLRKTLRQKSQWLRKYERAIREKMDYDRFNKEDNEEVMKLSWFLLDAHLFAGGLSVPSIVHSVAASYYTQLKNDATFDITKKSDISSLVMECTRLYPPVTGFPSVDKSNHRTIASLVMAGLDSNAFGQNTTSLNINRMSIGEFHEKSVFWADTALPLQKKPWTARLCPAKSLSFNMISAFIEVMDLTTWKEKKRKPIKEG
;
A
#
# COMPACT_ATOMS: atom_id res chain seq x y z
N TRP A 1 12.12 11.75 -2.91
CA TRP A 1 10.89 12.28 -2.27
C TRP A 1 11.22 12.78 -0.87
N THR A 2 10.42 13.70 -0.34
CA THR A 2 10.50 14.16 1.07
C THR A 2 9.11 14.08 1.70
N LYS A 3 9.02 13.99 3.03
CA LYS A 3 7.72 14.04 3.73
C LYS A 3 6.93 15.31 3.39
N ALA A 4 7.61 16.46 3.29
CA ALA A 4 6.99 17.72 2.87
C ALA A 4 6.35 17.62 1.48
N SER A 5 7.06 17.06 0.48
CA SER A 5 6.51 16.88 -0.87
C SER A 5 5.28 15.95 -0.89
N ILE A 6 5.23 14.95 -0.02
CA ILE A 6 4.07 14.06 0.13
C ILE A 6 2.89 14.84 0.73
N MET A 7 3.13 15.62 1.78
CA MET A 7 2.09 16.45 2.41
C MET A 7 1.53 17.48 1.41
N ASP A 8 2.37 18.14 0.62
CA ASP A 8 1.91 19.09 -0.40
C ASP A 8 1.06 18.40 -1.47
N HIS A 9 1.46 17.22 -1.93
CA HIS A 9 0.65 16.43 -2.86
C HIS A 9 -0.70 16.02 -2.25
N ALA A 10 -0.74 15.64 -0.96
CA ALA A 10 -1.98 15.35 -0.24
C ALA A 10 -2.87 16.60 -0.07
N ARG A 11 -2.28 17.77 0.26
CA ARG A 11 -3.01 19.04 0.39
C ARG A 11 -3.66 19.43 -0.92
N ASN A 12 -2.90 19.37 -2.01
CA ASN A 12 -3.40 19.67 -3.35
C ASN A 12 -4.53 18.71 -3.75
N PHE A 13 -4.41 17.43 -3.38
CA PHE A 13 -5.46 16.45 -3.65
C PHE A 13 -6.74 16.71 -2.84
N LEU A 14 -6.62 17.10 -1.58
CA LEU A 14 -7.78 17.35 -0.70
C LEU A 14 -8.38 18.75 -0.88
N SER A 15 -7.65 19.69 -1.48
CA SER A 15 -8.09 21.06 -1.71
C SER A 15 -9.42 21.11 -2.47
N GLY A 16 -10.37 21.87 -1.93
CA GLY A 16 -11.72 22.02 -2.51
C GLY A 16 -12.65 20.81 -2.36
N LYS A 17 -12.18 19.66 -1.87
CA LYS A 17 -13.03 18.49 -1.65
C LYS A 17 -13.88 18.68 -0.39
N LYS A 18 -15.21 18.67 -0.56
CA LYS A 18 -16.17 18.66 0.56
C LYS A 18 -16.55 17.26 1.02
N LYS A 19 -16.27 16.25 0.20
CA LYS A 19 -16.62 14.84 0.41
C LYS A 19 -15.54 13.97 -0.20
N ILE A 20 -15.25 12.85 0.46
CA ILE A 20 -14.31 11.83 -0.02
C ILE A 20 -14.91 10.44 0.15
N LYS A 21 -14.86 9.61 -0.90
CA LYS A 21 -15.05 8.16 -0.84
C LYS A 21 -13.69 7.56 -0.51
N LEU A 22 -13.36 7.52 0.78
CA LEU A 22 -12.02 7.23 1.29
C LEU A 22 -11.31 6.07 0.53
N GLN A 23 -11.94 4.90 0.45
CA GLN A 23 -11.39 3.73 -0.25
C GLN A 23 -11.03 3.95 -1.73
N TYR A 24 -11.80 4.76 -2.47
CA TYR A 24 -11.60 4.97 -3.90
C TYR A 24 -10.71 6.18 -4.17
N ASP A 25 -10.98 7.30 -3.51
CA ASP A 25 -10.25 8.54 -3.72
C ASP A 25 -8.79 8.42 -3.27
N ILE A 26 -8.50 7.67 -2.19
CA ILE A 26 -7.10 7.41 -1.80
C ILE A 26 -6.37 6.60 -2.87
N LYS A 27 -7.03 5.64 -3.54
CA LYS A 27 -6.39 4.89 -4.64
C LYS A 27 -5.97 5.81 -5.77
N ILE A 28 -6.80 6.81 -6.10
CA ILE A 28 -6.46 7.86 -7.09
C ILE A 28 -5.22 8.63 -6.63
N TRP A 29 -5.24 9.14 -5.40
CA TRP A 29 -4.11 9.91 -4.87
C TRP A 29 -2.81 9.10 -4.84
N VAL A 30 -2.86 7.85 -4.35
CA VAL A 30 -1.71 6.94 -4.30
C VAL A 30 -1.21 6.63 -5.71
N ALA A 31 -2.09 6.28 -6.65
CA ALA A 31 -1.69 6.00 -8.02
C ALA A 31 -1.01 7.24 -8.65
N LYS A 32 -1.60 8.43 -8.48
CA LYS A 32 -1.02 9.68 -8.99
C LYS A 32 0.36 9.94 -8.39
N PHE A 33 0.49 9.82 -7.07
CA PHE A 33 1.75 10.08 -6.38
C PHE A 33 2.84 9.06 -6.74
N LEU A 34 2.52 7.76 -6.77
CA LEU A 34 3.48 6.71 -7.10
C LEU A 34 4.03 6.86 -8.51
N HIS A 35 3.17 7.13 -9.50
CA HIS A 35 3.61 7.38 -10.87
C HIS A 35 4.48 8.64 -10.98
N LYS A 36 4.14 9.71 -10.23
CA LYS A 36 4.96 10.92 -10.21
C LYS A 36 6.33 10.66 -9.58
N VAL A 37 6.40 9.93 -8.48
CA VAL A 37 7.65 9.78 -7.73
C VAL A 37 8.63 8.79 -8.36
N SER A 38 8.14 7.73 -9.01
CA SER A 38 8.99 6.66 -9.55
C SER A 38 9.30 6.80 -11.04
N LEU A 39 8.42 7.47 -11.80
CA LEU A 39 8.52 7.58 -13.26
C LEU A 39 8.41 9.04 -13.75
N ASP A 40 8.26 10.01 -12.83
CA ASP A 40 7.97 11.41 -13.17
C ASP A 40 6.81 11.56 -14.16
N MET A 41 5.77 10.75 -13.98
CA MET A 41 4.57 10.75 -14.81
C MET A 41 3.45 11.54 -14.14
N ASP A 42 2.99 12.61 -14.80
CA ASP A 42 1.77 13.31 -14.45
C ASP A 42 0.59 12.67 -15.19
N LEU A 43 -0.18 11.83 -14.48
CA LEU A 43 -1.34 11.15 -15.05
C LEU A 43 -2.56 12.06 -15.07
N SER A 44 -3.29 12.03 -16.19
CA SER A 44 -4.63 12.61 -16.29
C SER A 44 -5.67 11.79 -15.53
N ASP A 45 -6.81 12.39 -15.21
CA ASP A 45 -7.92 11.70 -14.50
C ASP A 45 -8.39 10.46 -15.27
N ARG A 46 -8.50 10.56 -16.60
CA ARG A 46 -8.87 9.42 -17.47
C ARG A 46 -7.87 8.26 -17.37
N GLU A 47 -6.59 8.58 -17.28
CA GLU A 47 -5.54 7.56 -17.14
C GLU A 47 -5.54 6.94 -15.75
N LEU A 48 -5.82 7.73 -14.72
CA LEU A 48 -5.98 7.22 -13.35
C LEU A 48 -7.19 6.27 -13.26
N GLU A 49 -8.32 6.61 -13.88
CA GLU A 49 -9.49 5.75 -13.98
C GLU A 49 -9.18 4.44 -14.72
N ASP A 50 -8.49 4.52 -15.87
CA ASP A 50 -8.08 3.32 -16.61
C ASP A 50 -7.13 2.44 -15.79
N PHE A 51 -6.15 3.04 -15.11
CA PHE A 51 -5.19 2.33 -14.27
C PHE A 51 -5.88 1.61 -13.10
N ILE A 52 -6.73 2.31 -12.34
CA ILE A 52 -7.46 1.73 -11.20
C ILE A 52 -8.46 0.66 -11.68
N GLY A 53 -9.08 0.88 -12.84
CA GLY A 53 -9.94 -0.11 -13.48
C GLY A 53 -9.15 -1.37 -13.84
N MET A 54 -7.94 -1.24 -14.39
CA MET A 54 -7.04 -2.36 -14.66
C MET A 54 -6.60 -3.05 -13.36
N GLN A 55 -6.22 -2.30 -12.34
CA GLN A 55 -5.83 -2.83 -11.02
C GLN A 55 -6.90 -3.73 -10.42
N THR A 56 -8.16 -3.28 -10.45
CA THR A 56 -9.30 -4.05 -9.95
C THR A 56 -9.49 -5.35 -10.76
N LYS A 57 -9.39 -5.30 -12.09
CA LYS A 57 -9.50 -6.49 -12.95
C LYS A 57 -8.36 -7.47 -12.71
N ALA A 58 -7.14 -6.97 -12.52
CA ALA A 58 -5.98 -7.80 -12.25
C ALA A 58 -6.13 -8.60 -10.95
N LEU A 59 -6.69 -7.98 -9.90
CA LEU A 59 -7.02 -8.68 -8.66
C LEU A 59 -8.04 -9.81 -8.87
N VAL A 60 -9.08 -9.57 -9.67
CA VAL A 60 -10.07 -10.61 -10.00
C VAL A 60 -9.40 -11.79 -10.72
N ILE A 61 -8.50 -11.52 -11.68
CA ILE A 61 -7.78 -12.56 -12.42
C ILE A 61 -6.87 -13.38 -11.47
N ILE A 62 -6.20 -12.72 -10.52
CA ILE A 62 -5.30 -13.39 -9.59
C ILE A 62 -6.06 -14.22 -8.54
N GLY A 63 -7.19 -13.71 -8.06
CA GLY A 63 -7.94 -14.32 -6.95
C GLY A 63 -8.95 -15.38 -7.38
N ALA A 64 -9.49 -15.31 -8.59
CA ALA A 64 -10.55 -16.21 -9.03
C ALA A 64 -10.01 -17.52 -9.61
N PRO A 65 -10.73 -18.65 -9.48
CA PRO A 65 -10.37 -19.89 -10.15
C PRO A 65 -10.33 -19.70 -11.67
N GLU A 66 -9.32 -20.25 -12.34
CA GLU A 66 -9.09 -20.05 -13.79
C GLU A 66 -10.35 -20.32 -14.64
N LYS A 67 -11.10 -21.38 -14.30
CA LYS A 67 -12.33 -21.77 -15.00
C LYS A 67 -13.44 -20.70 -14.97
N THR A 68 -13.40 -19.77 -14.02
CA THR A 68 -14.38 -18.70 -13.87
C THR A 68 -14.02 -17.43 -14.66
N ILE A 69 -12.79 -17.34 -15.15
CA ILE A 69 -12.30 -16.18 -15.90
C ILE A 69 -12.53 -16.38 -17.40
N SER A 70 -13.37 -15.52 -17.99
CA SER A 70 -13.59 -15.57 -19.43
C SER A 70 -12.34 -15.16 -20.20
N ARG A 71 -12.05 -15.85 -21.31
CA ARG A 71 -10.91 -15.54 -22.19
C ARG A 71 -10.94 -14.10 -22.70
N VAL A 72 -12.14 -13.56 -22.96
CA VAL A 72 -12.32 -12.17 -23.43
C VAL A 72 -11.91 -11.18 -22.35
N PHE A 73 -12.35 -11.39 -21.09
CA PHE A 73 -11.98 -10.54 -19.96
C PHE A 73 -10.47 -10.56 -19.70
N LEU A 74 -9.86 -11.75 -19.73
CA LEU A 74 -8.41 -11.93 -19.58
C LEU A 74 -7.64 -11.18 -20.68
N ARG A 75 -7.99 -11.41 -21.96
CA ARG A 75 -7.33 -10.76 -23.11
C ARG A 75 -7.45 -9.24 -23.06
N LYS A 76 -8.61 -8.70 -22.69
CA LYS A 76 -8.81 -7.24 -22.56
C LYS A 76 -7.89 -6.66 -21.47
N THR A 77 -7.80 -7.33 -20.33
CA THR A 77 -6.95 -6.88 -19.21
C THR A 77 -5.47 -6.99 -19.55
N LEU A 78 -5.03 -8.06 -20.22
CA LEU A 78 -3.65 -8.21 -20.69
C LEU A 78 -3.28 -7.16 -21.75
N ARG A 79 -4.21 -6.78 -22.63
CA ARG A 79 -4.00 -5.69 -23.59
C ARG A 79 -3.82 -4.35 -22.88
N GLN A 80 -4.63 -4.05 -21.86
CA GLN A 80 -4.45 -2.86 -21.03
C GLN A 80 -3.10 -2.88 -20.30
N LYS A 81 -2.72 -4.01 -19.68
CA LYS A 81 -1.40 -4.19 -19.05
C LYS A 81 -0.27 -3.89 -20.02
N SER A 82 -0.37 -4.41 -21.25
CA SER A 82 0.63 -4.18 -22.31
C SER A 82 0.72 -2.72 -22.74
N GLN A 83 -0.39 -1.97 -22.73
CA GLN A 83 -0.38 -0.53 -23.02
C GLN A 83 0.34 0.25 -21.91
N TRP A 84 0.10 -0.10 -20.65
CA TRP A 84 0.77 0.50 -19.51
C TRP A 84 2.27 0.20 -19.47
N LEU A 85 2.68 -1.05 -19.77
CA LEU A 85 4.09 -1.41 -19.89
C LEU A 85 4.82 -0.54 -20.91
N ARG A 86 4.26 -0.38 -22.13
CA ARG A 86 4.86 0.52 -23.13
C ARG A 86 4.95 1.98 -22.67
N LYS A 87 3.99 2.44 -21.86
CA LYS A 87 4.04 3.80 -21.29
C LYS A 87 5.16 3.93 -20.26
N TYR A 88 5.37 2.89 -19.44
CA TYR A 88 6.44 2.84 -18.45
C TYR A 88 7.80 2.76 -19.13
N GLU A 89 7.98 1.87 -20.10
CA GLU A 89 9.24 1.74 -20.86
C GLU A 89 9.67 3.08 -21.47
N ARG A 90 8.72 3.84 -22.02
CA ARG A 90 8.98 5.19 -22.53
C ARG A 90 9.42 6.15 -21.43
N ALA A 91 8.68 6.23 -20.33
CA ALA A 91 9.02 7.12 -19.21
C ALA A 91 10.39 6.81 -18.62
N ILE A 92 10.73 5.52 -18.49
CA ILE A 92 12.04 5.06 -18.03
C ILE A 92 13.14 5.56 -18.95
N ARG A 93 13.01 5.37 -20.27
CA ARG A 93 14.04 5.82 -21.24
C ARG A 93 14.23 7.33 -21.26
N GLU A 94 13.13 8.07 -21.12
CA GLU A 94 13.16 9.53 -21.17
C GLU A 94 13.73 10.15 -19.89
N LYS A 95 13.46 9.56 -18.73
CA LYS A 95 13.61 10.26 -17.44
C LYS A 95 14.47 9.57 -16.39
N MET A 96 14.76 8.28 -16.56
CA MET A 96 15.59 7.54 -15.61
C MET A 96 17.05 7.54 -16.08
N ASP A 97 17.88 8.26 -15.34
CA ASP A 97 19.33 8.24 -15.50
C ASP A 97 19.92 7.67 -14.20
N TYR A 98 20.10 6.34 -14.16
CA TYR A 98 20.77 5.69 -13.04
C TYR A 98 22.12 5.17 -13.53
N ASP A 99 23.19 5.47 -12.79
CA ASP A 99 24.57 5.10 -13.10
C ASP A 99 24.80 3.59 -13.38
N ARG A 100 23.87 2.73 -12.95
CA ARG A 100 23.94 1.25 -13.06
C ARG A 100 22.85 0.64 -13.94
N PHE A 101 22.04 1.47 -14.59
CA PHE A 101 20.93 1.03 -15.43
C PHE A 101 21.23 1.42 -16.87
N ASN A 102 21.28 0.44 -17.77
CA ASN A 102 21.44 0.74 -19.18
C ASN A 102 20.06 0.97 -19.80
N LYS A 103 19.66 2.24 -19.93
CA LYS A 103 18.39 2.60 -20.55
C LYS A 103 18.30 2.27 -22.05
N GLU A 104 19.42 1.94 -22.69
CA GLU A 104 19.45 1.43 -24.07
C GLU A 104 19.20 -0.09 -24.14
N ASP A 105 19.39 -0.82 -23.02
CA ASP A 105 19.11 -2.24 -22.94
C ASP A 105 17.59 -2.48 -22.83
N ASN A 106 17.03 -3.06 -23.88
CA ASN A 106 15.60 -3.39 -23.95
C ASN A 106 15.15 -4.36 -22.85
N GLU A 107 15.98 -5.32 -22.46
CA GLU A 107 15.63 -6.32 -21.46
C GLU A 107 15.58 -5.70 -20.06
N GLU A 108 16.55 -4.83 -19.72
CA GLU A 108 16.55 -4.11 -18.45
C GLU A 108 15.35 -3.17 -18.32
N VAL A 109 15.07 -2.38 -19.35
CA VAL A 109 13.92 -1.47 -19.39
C VAL A 109 12.60 -2.22 -19.26
N MET A 110 12.46 -3.35 -19.95
CA MET A 110 11.27 -4.20 -19.83
C MET A 110 11.13 -4.73 -18.40
N LYS A 111 12.18 -5.34 -17.83
CA LYS A 111 12.14 -5.87 -16.45
C LYS A 111 11.75 -4.79 -15.44
N LEU A 112 12.40 -3.61 -15.51
CA LEU A 112 12.10 -2.50 -14.62
C LEU A 112 10.64 -2.02 -14.79
N SER A 113 10.14 -1.93 -16.02
CA SER A 113 8.75 -1.57 -16.30
C SER A 113 7.76 -2.55 -15.67
N TRP A 114 8.03 -3.85 -15.76
CA TRP A 114 7.23 -4.89 -15.11
C TRP A 114 7.26 -4.77 -13.59
N PHE A 115 8.44 -4.61 -12.99
CA PHE A 115 8.57 -4.44 -11.55
C PHE A 115 7.83 -3.20 -11.04
N LEU A 116 7.97 -2.06 -11.70
CA LEU A 116 7.28 -0.82 -11.32
C LEU A 116 5.77 -0.96 -11.51
N LEU A 117 5.31 -1.60 -12.60
CA LEU A 117 3.89 -1.80 -12.85
C LEU A 117 3.26 -2.69 -11.78
N ASP A 118 3.87 -3.83 -11.46
CA ASP A 118 3.36 -4.73 -10.43
C ASP A 118 3.44 -4.08 -9.04
N ALA A 119 4.47 -3.27 -8.76
CA ALA A 119 4.57 -2.49 -7.52
C ALA A 119 3.45 -1.45 -7.40
N HIS A 120 3.15 -0.71 -8.46
CA HIS A 120 2.06 0.26 -8.48
C HIS A 120 0.67 -0.40 -8.49
N LEU A 121 0.53 -1.59 -9.09
CA LEU A 121 -0.72 -2.34 -9.10
C LEU A 121 -1.04 -2.94 -7.74
N PHE A 122 -0.07 -3.51 -7.03
CA PHE A 122 -0.34 -4.30 -5.83
C PHE A 122 0.35 -3.73 -4.60
N ALA A 123 1.67 -3.85 -4.52
CA ALA A 123 2.43 -3.62 -3.30
C ALA A 123 2.21 -2.21 -2.72
N GLY A 124 2.30 -1.17 -3.55
CA GLY A 124 2.01 0.21 -3.15
C GLY A 124 0.55 0.61 -3.39
N GLY A 125 -0.02 0.21 -4.52
CA GLY A 125 -1.34 0.68 -4.98
C GLY A 125 -2.54 0.17 -4.21
N LEU A 126 -2.40 -0.92 -3.44
CA LEU A 126 -3.49 -1.46 -2.60
C LEU A 126 -3.17 -1.33 -1.12
N SER A 127 -1.90 -1.49 -0.73
CA SER A 127 -1.51 -1.50 0.68
C SER A 127 -1.68 -0.14 1.34
N VAL A 128 -1.17 0.93 0.72
CA VAL A 128 -1.27 2.28 1.28
C VAL A 128 -2.74 2.71 1.44
N PRO A 129 -3.62 2.60 0.40
CA PRO A 129 -5.02 2.94 0.57
C PRO A 129 -5.74 2.12 1.65
N SER A 130 -5.39 0.83 1.78
CA SER A 130 -6.01 -0.04 2.79
C SER A 130 -5.66 0.40 4.20
N ILE A 131 -4.39 0.73 4.48
CA ILE A 131 -3.99 1.19 5.81
C ILE A 131 -4.53 2.59 6.12
N VAL A 132 -4.52 3.53 5.17
CA VAL A 132 -5.16 4.85 5.40
C VAL A 132 -6.64 4.68 5.74
N HIS A 133 -7.34 3.76 5.06
CA HIS A 133 -8.72 3.43 5.39
C HIS A 133 -8.85 2.82 6.80
N SER A 134 -8.02 1.83 7.15
CA SER A 134 -8.04 1.23 8.50
C SER A 134 -7.77 2.26 9.59
N VAL A 135 -6.81 3.16 9.41
CA VAL A 135 -6.50 4.24 10.35
C VAL A 135 -7.70 5.15 10.57
N ALA A 136 -8.34 5.60 9.48
CA ALA A 136 -9.52 6.46 9.60
C ALA A 136 -10.71 5.72 10.24
N ALA A 137 -10.92 4.45 9.89
CA ALA A 137 -11.98 3.64 10.48
C ALA A 137 -11.74 3.43 11.99
N SER A 138 -10.53 3.05 12.39
CA SER A 138 -10.14 2.92 13.80
C SER A 138 -10.30 4.21 14.58
N TYR A 139 -9.93 5.36 13.98
CA TYR A 139 -10.16 6.66 14.59
C TYR A 139 -11.65 6.90 14.86
N TYR A 140 -12.50 6.84 13.84
CA TYR A 140 -13.91 7.18 14.01
C TYR A 140 -14.70 6.18 14.87
N THR A 141 -14.31 4.91 14.86
CA THR A 141 -15.05 3.84 15.56
C THR A 141 -14.58 3.60 17.00
N GLN A 142 -13.31 3.87 17.31
CA GLN A 142 -12.72 3.50 18.60
C GLN A 142 -11.99 4.65 19.31
N LEU A 143 -11.25 5.50 18.58
CA LEU A 143 -10.30 6.44 19.22
C LEU A 143 -10.76 7.90 19.28
N LYS A 144 -11.80 8.30 18.53
CA LYS A 144 -12.20 9.71 18.42
C LYS A 144 -12.48 10.40 19.76
N ASN A 145 -12.97 9.64 20.73
CA ASN A 145 -13.29 10.14 22.07
C ASN A 145 -12.36 9.57 23.15
N ASP A 146 -11.26 8.92 22.76
CA ASP A 146 -10.27 8.39 23.68
C ASP A 146 -9.35 9.52 24.16
N ALA A 147 -9.37 9.82 25.46
CA ALA A 147 -8.57 10.89 26.05
C ALA A 147 -7.06 10.62 26.01
N THR A 148 -6.64 9.38 25.76
CA THR A 148 -5.24 8.97 25.68
C THR A 148 -4.65 9.08 24.26
N PHE A 149 -5.47 9.45 23.28
CA PHE A 149 -5.09 9.53 21.87
C PHE A 149 -5.33 10.93 21.29
N ASP A 150 -4.37 11.44 20.53
CA ASP A 150 -4.52 12.68 19.78
C ASP A 150 -4.08 12.50 18.33
N ILE A 151 -5.04 12.47 17.41
CA ILE A 151 -4.79 12.32 15.96
C ILE A 151 -3.96 13.47 15.36
N THR A 152 -3.78 14.58 16.07
CA THR A 152 -2.94 15.71 15.62
C THR A 152 -1.46 15.51 15.99
N LYS A 153 -1.14 14.57 16.90
CA LYS A 153 0.24 14.26 17.31
C LYS A 153 0.87 13.24 16.36
N LYS A 154 2.06 13.58 15.86
CA LYS A 154 2.82 12.71 14.94
C LYS A 154 3.19 11.35 15.55
N SER A 155 3.48 11.31 16.85
CA SER A 155 3.74 10.06 17.59
C SER A 155 2.55 9.12 17.53
N ASP A 156 1.37 9.66 17.80
CA ASP A 156 0.13 8.91 17.94
C ASP A 156 -0.34 8.41 16.57
N ILE A 157 -0.22 9.25 15.52
CA ILE A 157 -0.43 8.81 14.13
C ILE A 157 0.51 7.65 13.80
N SER A 158 1.79 7.76 14.15
CA SER A 158 2.78 6.71 13.86
C SER A 158 2.41 5.39 14.55
N SER A 159 2.04 5.45 15.83
CA SER A 159 1.61 4.27 16.58
C SER A 159 0.33 3.67 16.03
N LEU A 160 -0.63 4.50 15.65
CA LEU A 160 -1.87 4.05 15.02
C LEU A 160 -1.61 3.39 13.67
N VAL A 161 -0.71 3.93 12.84
CA VAL A 161 -0.33 3.30 11.57
C VAL A 161 0.30 1.93 11.79
N MET A 162 1.21 1.80 12.77
CA MET A 162 1.84 0.52 13.09
C MET A 162 0.81 -0.50 13.61
N GLU A 163 -0.06 -0.10 14.53
CA GLU A 163 -1.08 -0.97 15.11
C GLU A 163 -2.14 -1.37 14.07
N CYS A 164 -2.59 -0.46 13.20
CA CYS A 164 -3.48 -0.79 12.08
C CYS A 164 -2.80 -1.73 11.08
N THR A 165 -1.50 -1.59 10.84
CA THR A 165 -0.77 -2.50 9.95
C THR A 165 -0.60 -3.89 10.56
N ARG A 166 -0.42 -3.99 11.88
CA ARG A 166 -0.39 -5.26 12.61
C ARG A 166 -1.75 -5.95 12.58
N LEU A 167 -2.82 -5.22 12.92
CA LEU A 167 -4.16 -5.79 13.09
C LEU A 167 -4.88 -6.04 11.76
N TYR A 168 -4.59 -5.22 10.74
CA TYR A 168 -5.21 -5.27 9.41
C TYR A 168 -4.14 -5.26 8.31
N PRO A 169 -3.24 -6.27 8.26
CA PRO A 169 -2.10 -6.24 7.37
C PRO A 169 -2.58 -6.27 5.91
N PRO A 170 -2.06 -5.38 5.04
CA PRO A 170 -2.52 -5.29 3.65
C PRO A 170 -2.02 -6.48 2.82
N VAL A 171 -0.94 -7.11 3.25
CA VAL A 171 -0.44 -8.39 2.75
C VAL A 171 -0.71 -9.42 3.84
N THR A 172 -1.46 -10.47 3.53
CA THR A 172 -1.86 -11.47 4.53
C THR A 172 -0.88 -12.63 4.62
N GLY A 173 -0.03 -12.85 3.63
CA GLY A 173 1.03 -13.83 3.72
C GLY A 173 2.01 -13.84 2.56
N PHE A 174 3.14 -14.51 2.79
CA PHE A 174 4.21 -14.70 1.80
C PHE A 174 4.35 -16.19 1.46
N PRO A 175 4.00 -16.60 0.23
CA PRO A 175 4.23 -17.96 -0.21
C PRO A 175 5.73 -18.19 -0.46
N SER A 176 6.22 -19.35 -0.05
CA SER A 176 7.56 -19.87 -0.38
C SER A 176 7.44 -21.33 -0.77
N VAL A 177 8.40 -21.82 -1.53
CA VAL A 177 8.52 -23.23 -1.92
C VAL A 177 9.90 -23.67 -1.48
N ASP A 178 9.97 -24.76 -0.70
CA ASP A 178 11.24 -25.33 -0.26
C ASP A 178 11.89 -26.21 -1.35
N LYS A 179 13.06 -26.76 -1.05
CA LYS A 179 13.79 -27.63 -2.00
C LYS A 179 13.05 -28.93 -2.32
N SER A 180 12.11 -29.34 -1.48
CA SER A 180 11.27 -30.54 -1.63
C SER A 180 9.96 -30.25 -2.37
N ASN A 181 9.83 -29.05 -2.96
CA ASN A 181 8.63 -28.56 -3.63
C ASN A 181 7.40 -28.44 -2.70
N HIS A 182 7.63 -28.35 -1.38
CA HIS A 182 6.57 -28.08 -0.42
C HIS A 182 6.30 -26.59 -0.37
N ARG A 183 5.03 -26.20 -0.51
CA ARG A 183 4.59 -24.80 -0.46
C ARG A 183 4.20 -24.42 0.97
N THR A 184 4.88 -23.43 1.53
CA THR A 184 4.55 -22.85 2.83
C THR A 184 4.11 -21.39 2.65
N ILE A 185 3.11 -20.96 3.44
CA ILE A 185 2.68 -19.55 3.47
C ILE A 185 2.90 -19.03 4.87
N ALA A 186 3.83 -18.07 5.02
CA ALA A 186 3.97 -17.33 6.27
C ALA A 186 2.76 -16.40 6.43
N SER A 187 1.88 -16.68 7.37
CA SER A 187 0.66 -15.89 7.61
C SER A 187 0.97 -14.66 8.47
N LEU A 188 0.92 -13.48 7.85
CA LEU A 188 1.12 -12.20 8.55
C LEU A 188 -0.03 -11.89 9.50
N VAL A 189 -1.26 -12.32 9.17
CA VAL A 189 -2.41 -12.16 10.07
C VAL A 189 -2.15 -12.91 11.38
N MET A 190 -1.70 -14.16 11.30
CA MET A 190 -1.38 -14.94 12.51
C MET A 190 -0.18 -14.37 13.26
N ALA A 191 0.86 -13.91 12.56
CA ALA A 191 2.00 -13.26 13.18
C ALA A 191 1.62 -11.99 13.96
N GLY A 192 0.68 -11.19 13.45
CA GLY A 192 0.15 -10.03 14.16
C GLY A 192 -0.67 -10.37 15.40
N LEU A 193 -1.19 -11.59 15.50
CA LEU A 193 -1.95 -12.07 16.64
C LEU A 193 -1.10 -12.84 17.66
N ASP A 194 0.20 -13.04 17.40
CA ASP A 194 1.10 -13.76 18.30
C ASP A 194 1.29 -13.02 19.62
N SER A 195 0.77 -13.59 20.71
CA SER A 195 0.85 -13.00 22.05
C SER A 195 2.26 -13.03 22.63
N ASN A 196 3.14 -13.91 22.17
CA ASN A 196 4.54 -13.93 22.60
C ASN A 196 5.30 -12.71 22.05
N ALA A 197 4.95 -12.25 20.84
CA ALA A 197 5.56 -11.09 20.22
C ALA A 197 4.91 -9.76 20.69
N PHE A 198 3.57 -9.75 20.75
CA PHE A 198 2.76 -8.53 20.88
C PHE A 198 2.00 -8.40 22.22
N GLY A 199 2.24 -9.30 23.16
CA GLY A 199 1.59 -9.31 24.48
C GLY A 199 0.14 -9.79 24.44
N GLN A 200 -0.62 -9.48 25.48
CA GLN A 200 -2.03 -9.88 25.57
C GLN A 200 -2.95 -9.02 24.69
N ASN A 201 -4.20 -9.47 24.50
CA ASN A 201 -5.24 -8.76 23.76
C ASN A 201 -4.80 -8.37 22.33
N THR A 202 -4.20 -9.30 21.59
CA THR A 202 -3.69 -9.04 20.23
C THR A 202 -4.80 -8.81 19.20
N THR A 203 -6.04 -9.20 19.51
CA THR A 203 -7.22 -9.00 18.66
C THR A 203 -7.84 -7.61 18.78
N SER A 204 -7.45 -6.81 19.77
CA SER A 204 -7.93 -5.44 19.94
C SER A 204 -6.92 -4.40 19.46
N LEU A 205 -7.43 -3.23 19.08
CA LEU A 205 -6.61 -2.07 18.77
C LEU A 205 -6.00 -1.52 20.08
N ASN A 206 -4.68 -1.42 20.13
CA ASN A 206 -3.97 -0.75 21.23
C ASN A 206 -2.81 0.09 20.67
N ILE A 207 -3.01 1.40 20.62
CA ILE A 207 -2.00 2.37 20.15
C ILE A 207 -0.78 2.47 21.06
N ASN A 208 -0.91 2.05 22.33
CA ASN A 208 0.14 2.10 23.34
C ASN A 208 0.78 0.71 23.55
N ARG A 209 0.56 -0.23 22.63
CA ARG A 209 1.02 -1.62 22.75
C ARG A 209 2.53 -1.73 22.94
N MET A 210 3.29 -0.91 22.22
CA MET A 210 4.74 -0.83 22.30
C MET A 210 5.23 0.46 21.65
N SER A 211 6.50 0.79 21.86
CA SER A 211 7.15 1.89 21.16
C SER A 211 7.31 1.60 19.66
N ILE A 212 7.51 2.65 18.86
CA ILE A 212 7.79 2.52 17.42
C ILE A 212 9.08 1.73 17.16
N GLY A 213 10.09 1.87 18.03
CA GLY A 213 11.34 1.11 17.94
C GLY A 213 11.09 -0.38 18.08
N GLU A 214 10.40 -0.80 19.13
CA GLU A 214 10.02 -2.20 19.35
C GLU A 214 9.16 -2.76 18.21
N PHE A 215 8.25 -1.94 17.66
CA PHE A 215 7.49 -2.32 16.47
C PHE A 215 8.42 -2.62 15.29
N HIS A 216 9.44 -1.80 15.03
CA HIS A 216 10.38 -2.04 13.93
C HIS A 216 11.25 -3.28 14.15
N GLU A 217 11.58 -3.61 15.40
CA GLU A 217 12.35 -4.81 15.75
C GLU A 217 11.54 -6.09 15.55
N LYS A 218 10.23 -6.05 15.86
CA LYS A 218 9.35 -7.24 15.85
C LYS A 218 8.49 -7.39 14.60
N SER A 219 8.28 -6.30 13.85
CA SER A 219 7.32 -6.28 12.76
C SER A 219 7.78 -7.11 11.55
N VAL A 220 6.90 -8.01 11.13
CA VAL A 220 7.03 -8.73 9.86
C VAL A 220 6.18 -8.10 8.75
N PHE A 221 5.43 -7.03 9.03
CA PHE A 221 4.40 -6.49 8.12
C PHE A 221 4.95 -5.66 6.97
N TRP A 222 6.19 -5.18 7.10
CA TRP A 222 7.00 -4.67 5.99
C TRP A 222 8.18 -5.60 5.65
N ALA A 223 8.16 -6.83 6.17
CA ALA A 223 9.23 -7.82 6.06
C ALA A 223 10.59 -7.29 6.58
N ASP A 224 10.59 -6.58 7.72
CA ASP A 224 11.80 -5.95 8.27
C ASP A 224 12.91 -6.96 8.60
N THR A 225 12.53 -8.18 8.96
CA THR A 225 13.44 -9.27 9.30
C THR A 225 13.91 -10.08 8.08
N ALA A 226 13.42 -9.78 6.87
CA ALA A 226 13.80 -10.46 5.63
C ALA A 226 15.15 -9.95 5.07
N LEU A 227 16.18 -10.04 5.91
CA LEU A 227 17.53 -9.57 5.67
C LEU A 227 18.29 -10.45 4.65
N PRO A 228 19.39 -9.95 4.07
CA PRO A 228 20.23 -10.71 3.15
C PRO A 228 20.70 -12.06 3.73
N LEU A 229 20.39 -13.15 3.04
CA LEU A 229 20.99 -14.46 3.28
C LEU A 229 22.45 -14.45 2.83
N GLN A 230 23.36 -14.98 3.65
CA GLN A 230 24.79 -15.11 3.32
C GLN A 230 25.44 -13.80 2.85
N LYS A 231 25.00 -12.65 3.38
CA LYS A 231 25.46 -11.31 2.95
C LYS A 231 25.20 -10.99 1.46
N LYS A 232 24.26 -11.69 0.80
CA LYS A 232 23.87 -11.45 -0.60
C LYS A 232 22.67 -10.50 -0.67
N PRO A 233 22.86 -9.20 -0.99
CA PRO A 233 21.79 -8.20 -0.83
C PRO A 233 20.52 -8.52 -1.62
N TRP A 234 20.65 -9.13 -2.79
CA TRP A 234 19.54 -9.53 -3.66
C TRP A 234 18.64 -10.64 -3.11
N THR A 235 19.04 -11.28 -2.01
CA THR A 235 18.22 -12.30 -1.33
C THR A 235 17.29 -11.70 -0.28
N ALA A 236 17.50 -10.43 0.07
CA ALA A 236 16.62 -9.72 0.98
C ALA A 236 15.23 -9.52 0.33
N ARG A 237 14.17 -9.71 1.11
CA ARG A 237 12.77 -9.57 0.66
C ARG A 237 12.01 -8.50 1.44
N LEU A 238 12.76 -7.63 2.12
CA LEU A 238 12.26 -6.43 2.78
C LEU A 238 11.52 -5.53 1.80
N CYS A 239 10.42 -4.91 2.26
CA CYS A 239 9.63 -4.02 1.44
C CYS A 239 10.50 -2.83 1.00
N PRO A 240 10.84 -2.68 -0.30
CA PRO A 240 11.76 -1.64 -0.74
C PRO A 240 11.17 -0.24 -0.58
N ALA A 241 9.83 -0.15 -0.47
CA ALA A 241 9.09 1.09 -0.30
C ALA A 241 8.57 1.31 1.13
N LYS A 242 9.10 0.61 2.15
CA LYS A 242 8.62 0.75 3.55
C LYS A 242 8.55 2.21 3.98
N SER A 243 9.69 2.91 3.93
CA SER A 243 9.79 4.30 4.37
C SER A 243 8.85 5.22 3.57
N LEU A 244 8.75 5.01 2.25
CA LEU A 244 7.84 5.75 1.40
C LEU A 244 6.37 5.50 1.79
N SER A 245 5.95 4.24 1.91
CA SER A 245 4.58 3.86 2.23
C SER A 245 4.14 4.38 3.59
N PHE A 246 4.99 4.27 4.61
CA PHE A 246 4.71 4.81 5.94
C PHE A 246 4.53 6.33 5.88
N ASN A 247 5.45 7.05 5.23
CA ASN A 247 5.35 8.50 5.09
C ASN A 247 4.14 8.93 4.26
N MET A 248 3.74 8.18 3.23
CA MET A 248 2.50 8.42 2.49
C MET A 248 1.28 8.32 3.40
N ILE A 249 1.18 7.25 4.19
CA ILE A 249 0.07 7.04 5.12
C ILE A 249 0.02 8.18 6.16
N SER A 250 1.12 8.42 6.88
CA SER A 250 1.17 9.43 7.93
C SER A 250 0.91 10.84 7.40
N ALA A 251 1.55 11.22 6.29
CA ALA A 251 1.36 12.54 5.70
C ALA A 251 -0.09 12.76 5.22
N PHE A 252 -0.73 11.74 4.63
CA PHE A 252 -2.12 11.85 4.23
C PHE A 252 -3.04 12.05 5.43
N ILE A 253 -2.83 11.30 6.52
CA ILE A 253 -3.64 11.43 7.75
C ILE A 253 -3.41 12.79 8.42
N GLU A 254 -2.14 13.24 8.51
CA GLU A 254 -1.78 14.57 9.05
C GLU A 254 -2.46 15.70 8.27
N VAL A 255 -2.47 15.62 6.94
CA VAL A 255 -3.09 16.66 6.09
C VAL A 255 -4.60 16.56 6.09
N MET A 256 -5.14 15.33 6.09
CA MET A 256 -6.58 15.14 6.13
C MET A 256 -7.17 15.70 7.42
N ASP A 257 -6.45 15.60 8.55
CA ASP A 257 -6.93 16.01 9.87
C ASP A 257 -8.35 15.49 10.13
N LEU A 258 -8.43 14.24 10.56
CA LEU A 258 -9.70 13.52 10.75
C LEU A 258 -10.65 14.22 11.74
N THR A 259 -10.17 15.17 12.55
CA THR A 259 -11.03 15.98 13.43
C THR A 259 -11.96 16.91 12.66
N THR A 260 -11.54 17.39 11.48
CA THR A 260 -12.30 18.32 10.63
C THR A 260 -13.28 17.61 9.68
N TRP A 261 -13.14 16.29 9.53
CA TRP A 261 -14.02 15.48 8.69
C TRP A 261 -15.06 14.75 9.53
N LYS A 262 -16.23 14.52 8.92
CA LYS A 262 -17.31 13.75 9.52
C LYS A 262 -17.57 12.51 8.68
N GLU A 263 -17.69 11.37 9.33
CA GLU A 263 -18.19 10.17 8.69
C GLU A 263 -19.66 10.35 8.27
N LYS A 264 -20.00 9.84 7.09
CA LYS A 264 -21.40 9.75 6.69
C LYS A 264 -22.01 8.52 7.36
N LYS A 265 -22.81 8.72 8.40
CA LYS A 265 -23.60 7.64 9.02
C LYS A 265 -24.43 6.95 7.92
N ARG A 266 -24.20 5.66 7.70
CA ARG A 266 -25.10 4.84 6.89
C ARG A 266 -26.33 4.53 7.73
N LYS A 267 -27.52 4.53 7.11
CA LYS A 267 -28.70 3.97 7.78
C LYS A 267 -28.39 2.50 8.12
N PRO A 268 -28.75 2.01 9.32
CA PRO A 268 -28.66 0.59 9.61
C PRO A 268 -29.31 -0.19 8.47
N ILE A 269 -28.64 -1.25 8.00
CA ILE A 269 -29.30 -2.21 7.12
C ILE A 269 -30.45 -2.75 7.97
N LYS A 270 -31.70 -2.49 7.56
CA LYS A 270 -32.84 -3.12 8.22
C LYS A 270 -32.63 -4.62 8.08
N GLU A 271 -32.51 -5.32 9.20
CA GLU A 271 -32.54 -6.78 9.21
C GLU A 271 -33.80 -7.21 8.47
N GLY A 272 -33.62 -8.05 7.45
CA GLY A 272 -34.69 -8.63 6.64
C GLY A 272 -34.72 -10.12 6.88
#